data_AF-A0AAV3M7Q5-F1
#
_entry.id   AF-A0AAV3M7Q5-F1
#
_cell.length_a   1.000
_cell.length_b   1.000
_cell.length_c   1.000
_cell.angle_alpha   90.00
_cell.angle_beta   90.00
_cell.angle_gamma   90.00
#
_symmetry.space_group_name_H-M   'P 1'
#
loop_
_entity.id
_entity.type
_entity.pdbx_description
1 polymer ?
#
loop_
_entity_poly.entity_id
_entity_poly.type
_entity_poly.pdbx_seq_one_letter_code
_entity_poly.pdbx_strand_id
1 'polypeptide(L)'
;MNEKLLDLLFKIPDPITVSEFSRRTGKPESSVRKLVDRRRLPIRTERQLHGEGFSDMRLVIMWNEWLEMIYEATGQIPCTERMGWKANWFKRVKSLINDLGVIPDELKSVEDALKD
;
A
#
# COMPACT_ATOMS: atom_id res chain seq x y z
N MET A 1 -17.00 -0.67 -0.26
CA MET A 1 -16.19 -0.52 -1.49
C MET A 1 -16.74 -1.48 -2.52
N ASN A 2 -16.89 -1.07 -3.79
CA ASN A 2 -17.41 -1.96 -4.83
C ASN A 2 -16.29 -2.89 -5.31
N GLU A 3 -16.34 -4.18 -4.96
CA GLU A 3 -15.31 -5.17 -5.30
C GLU A 3 -15.05 -5.24 -6.81
N LYS A 4 -16.11 -5.13 -7.62
CA LYS A 4 -15.97 -5.11 -9.09
C LYS A 4 -15.15 -3.93 -9.60
N LEU A 5 -15.23 -2.79 -8.93
CA LEU A 5 -14.44 -1.62 -9.30
C LEU A 5 -12.96 -1.81 -8.90
N LEU A 6 -12.71 -2.44 -7.75
CA LEU A 6 -11.35 -2.74 -7.31
C LEU A 6 -10.66 -3.72 -8.26
N ASP A 7 -11.36 -4.80 -8.67
CA ASP A 7 -10.83 -5.75 -9.64
C ASP A 7 -10.49 -5.10 -10.99
N LEU A 8 -11.29 -4.11 -11.41
CA LEU A 8 -10.99 -3.35 -12.62
C LEU A 8 -9.75 -2.47 -12.46
N LEU A 9 -9.52 -1.89 -11.28
CA LEU A 9 -8.33 -1.09 -11.00
C LEU A 9 -7.05 -1.95 -11.06
N PHE A 10 -7.06 -3.17 -10.51
CA PHE A 10 -5.90 -4.05 -10.55
C PHE A 10 -5.50 -4.46 -11.98
N LYS A 11 -6.48 -4.55 -12.90
CA LYS A 11 -6.22 -4.88 -14.31
C LYS A 11 -5.59 -3.75 -15.11
N ILE A 12 -5.60 -2.51 -14.63
CA ILE A 12 -4.98 -1.38 -15.32
C ILE A 12 -3.45 -1.47 -15.13
N PRO A 13 -2.65 -1.59 -16.20
CA PRO A 13 -1.19 -1.57 -16.07
C PRO A 13 -0.71 -0.22 -15.51
N ASP A 14 0.02 -0.24 -14.39
CA ASP A 14 0.70 0.93 -13.83
C ASP A 14 2.20 0.62 -13.66
N PRO A 15 3.00 0.69 -14.74
CA PRO A 15 4.44 0.45 -14.67
C PRO A 15 5.13 1.63 -13.99
N ILE A 16 5.85 1.36 -12.90
CA ILE A 16 6.60 2.36 -12.14
C ILE A 16 8.07 2.01 -12.02
N THR A 17 8.87 3.03 -11.76
CA THR A 17 10.31 2.90 -11.55
C THR A 17 10.63 2.46 -10.11
N VAL A 18 11.87 2.00 -9.89
CA VAL A 18 12.39 1.73 -8.54
C VAL A 18 12.31 2.97 -7.64
N SER A 19 12.64 4.15 -8.17
CA SER A 19 12.57 5.41 -7.42
C SER A 19 11.13 5.77 -7.03
N GLU A 20 10.17 5.54 -7.92
CA GLU A 20 8.76 5.78 -7.64
C GLU A 20 8.21 4.79 -6.60
N PHE A 21 8.58 3.51 -6.70
CA PHE A 21 8.23 2.52 -5.69
C PHE A 21 8.83 2.89 -4.31
N SER A 22 10.08 3.33 -4.29
CA SER A 22 10.75 3.83 -3.08
C SER A 22 9.99 5.01 -2.48
N ARG A 23 9.60 6.00 -3.29
CA ARG A 23 8.80 7.15 -2.86
C ARG A 23 7.45 6.75 -2.27
N ARG A 24 6.71 5.83 -2.93
CA ARG A 24 5.38 5.39 -2.48
C ARG A 24 5.42 4.54 -1.20
N THR A 25 6.46 3.73 -1.02
CA THR A 25 6.54 2.77 0.10
C THR A 25 7.43 3.21 1.25
N GLY A 26 8.21 4.28 1.07
CA GLY A 26 9.23 4.73 2.02
C GLY A 26 10.44 3.80 2.13
N LYS A 27 10.53 2.73 1.32
CA LYS A 27 11.70 1.82 1.34
C LYS A 27 12.89 2.46 0.64
N PRO A 28 14.13 2.32 1.15
CA PRO A 28 15.31 2.81 0.46
C PRO A 28 15.45 2.22 -0.94
N GLU A 29 15.84 3.04 -1.92
CA GLU A 29 15.95 2.60 -3.31
C GLU A 29 16.89 1.39 -3.47
N SER A 30 17.99 1.33 -2.73
CA SER A 30 18.92 0.20 -2.73
C SER A 30 18.28 -1.11 -2.24
N SER A 31 17.31 -1.03 -1.33
CA SER A 31 16.53 -2.17 -0.87
C SER A 31 15.53 -2.61 -1.94
N VAL A 32 14.88 -1.65 -2.59
CA VAL A 32 13.95 -1.92 -3.70
C VAL A 32 14.70 -2.58 -4.86
N ARG A 33 15.91 -2.14 -5.21
CA ARG A 33 16.76 -2.80 -6.23
C ARG A 33 17.04 -4.26 -5.87
N LYS A 34 17.39 -4.56 -4.63
CA LYS A 34 17.56 -5.94 -4.17
C LYS A 34 16.28 -6.78 -4.30
N LEU A 35 15.10 -6.18 -4.10
CA LEU A 35 13.83 -6.88 -4.31
C LEU A 35 13.56 -7.14 -5.80
N VAL A 36 13.90 -6.18 -6.67
CA VAL A 36 13.81 -6.33 -8.12
C VAL A 36 14.75 -7.44 -8.60
N ASP A 37 16.03 -7.39 -8.21
CA ASP A 37 17.04 -8.36 -8.60
C ASP A 37 16.68 -9.79 -8.16
N ARG A 38 16.07 -9.92 -6.97
CA ARG A 38 15.60 -11.20 -6.40
C ARG A 38 14.21 -11.61 -6.90
N ARG A 39 13.62 -10.89 -7.86
CA ARG A 39 12.27 -11.15 -8.41
C ARG A 39 11.19 -11.29 -7.32
N ARG A 40 11.26 -10.43 -6.30
CA ARG A 40 10.30 -10.37 -5.18
C ARG A 40 9.21 -9.31 -5.38
N LEU A 41 9.20 -8.66 -6.55
CA LEU A 41 8.18 -7.72 -6.98
C LEU A 41 7.62 -8.18 -8.33
N PRO A 42 6.37 -7.83 -8.67
CA PRO A 42 5.84 -8.05 -10.01
C PRO A 42 6.57 -7.12 -10.99
N ILE A 43 7.43 -7.71 -11.81
CA ILE A 43 8.33 -6.97 -12.71
C ILE A 43 8.02 -7.39 -14.14
N ARG A 44 7.95 -6.41 -15.03
CA ARG A 44 7.88 -6.62 -16.48
C ARG A 44 9.07 -5.95 -17.16
N THR A 45 9.39 -6.43 -18.34
CA THR A 45 10.40 -5.80 -19.19
C THR A 45 9.70 -5.00 -20.27
N GLU A 46 9.94 -3.70 -20.31
CA GLU A 46 9.41 -2.81 -21.33
C GLU A 46 10.53 -2.34 -22.27
N ARG A 47 10.22 -2.28 -23.56
CA ARG A 47 11.12 -1.73 -24.57
C ARG A 47 11.06 -0.21 -24.50
N GLN A 48 12.15 0.41 -24.09
CA GLN A 48 12.33 1.85 -24.13
C GLN A 48 12.94 2.23 -25.48
N LEU A 49 12.20 2.96 -26.30
CA LEU A 49 12.67 3.48 -27.58
C LEU A 49 13.46 4.78 -27.34
N HIS A 50 14.65 4.91 -27.93
CA HIS A 50 15.46 6.13 -27.90
C HIS A 50 15.65 6.63 -29.33
N GLY A 51 14.71 7.45 -29.80
CA GLY A 51 14.71 7.98 -31.16
C GLY A 51 14.74 6.87 -32.23
N GLU A 52 15.35 7.17 -33.38
CA GLU A 52 15.44 6.24 -34.52
C GLU A 52 16.59 5.21 -34.39
N GLY A 53 17.52 5.40 -33.45
CA GLY A 53 18.82 4.71 -33.46
C GLY A 53 18.93 3.49 -32.56
N PHE A 54 18.22 3.43 -31.43
CA PHE A 54 18.34 2.31 -30.49
C PHE A 54 17.14 2.15 -29.57
N SER A 55 16.98 0.92 -29.07
CA SER A 55 15.99 0.59 -28.05
C SER A 55 16.65 -0.25 -26.98
N ASP A 56 16.37 0.05 -25.72
CA ASP A 56 16.84 -0.72 -24.56
C ASP A 56 15.66 -1.39 -23.85
N MET A 57 15.93 -2.43 -23.08
CA MET A 57 14.96 -3.16 -22.29
C MET A 57 15.06 -2.73 -20.83
N ARG A 58 14.02 -2.07 -20.32
CA ARG A 58 13.97 -1.60 -18.94
C ARG A 58 13.05 -2.48 -18.10
N LEU A 59 13.51 -2.85 -16.91
CA LEU A 59 12.65 -3.47 -15.89
C LEU A 59 11.78 -2.40 -15.21
N VAL A 60 10.47 -2.64 -15.18
CA VAL A 60 9.46 -1.82 -14.50
C VAL A 60 8.72 -2.65 -13.47
N ILE A 61 8.33 -2.03 -12.37
CA ILE A 61 7.52 -2.66 -11.32
C ILE A 61 6.06 -2.39 -11.65
N MET A 62 5.22 -3.43 -11.71
CA MET A 62 3.79 -3.27 -11.94
C MET A 62 3.10 -2.92 -10.62
N TRP A 63 2.79 -1.65 -10.42
CA TRP A 63 2.28 -1.15 -9.14
C TRP A 63 0.92 -1.74 -8.77
N ASN A 64 -0.01 -1.78 -9.72
CA ASN A 64 -1.35 -2.30 -9.46
C ASN A 64 -1.35 -3.81 -9.17
N GLU A 65 -0.50 -4.59 -9.85
CA GLU A 65 -0.28 -6.00 -9.53
C GLU A 65 0.32 -6.17 -8.12
N TRP A 66 1.24 -5.28 -7.72
CA TRP A 66 1.78 -5.30 -6.38
C TRP A 66 0.70 -4.99 -5.33
N LEU A 67 -0.18 -4.01 -5.59
CA LEU A 67 -1.30 -3.70 -4.72
C LEU A 67 -2.31 -4.86 -4.63
N GLU A 68 -2.59 -5.53 -5.74
CA GLU A 68 -3.43 -6.74 -5.79
C GLU A 68 -2.84 -7.84 -4.92
N MET A 69 -1.55 -8.16 -5.07
CA MET A 69 -0.86 -9.15 -4.24
C MET A 69 -0.93 -8.82 -2.74
N ILE A 70 -0.78 -7.53 -2.37
CA ILE A 70 -0.89 -7.10 -0.97
C ILE A 70 -2.34 -7.22 -0.49
N TYR A 71 -3.31 -6.84 -1.31
CA TYR A 71 -4.73 -6.96 -0.99
C TYR A 71 -5.11 -8.44 -0.74
N GLU A 72 -4.72 -9.35 -1.62
CA GLU A 72 -4.95 -10.79 -1.46
C GLU A 72 -4.24 -11.35 -0.22
N ALA A 73 -2.95 -11.04 -0.04
CA ALA A 73 -2.17 -11.52 1.09
C ALA A 73 -2.76 -11.05 2.43
N THR A 74 -3.19 -9.78 2.52
CA THR A 74 -3.87 -9.28 3.72
C THR A 74 -5.23 -9.94 3.91
N GLY A 75 -5.95 -10.22 2.81
CA GLY A 75 -7.21 -10.95 2.78
C GLY A 75 -7.16 -12.35 3.40
N GLN A 76 -6.02 -13.02 3.33
CA GLN A 76 -5.79 -14.36 3.92
C GLN A 76 -5.55 -14.33 5.44
N ILE A 77 -5.15 -13.18 6.00
CA ILE A 77 -4.91 -13.04 7.45
C ILE A 77 -6.27 -13.00 8.17
N PRO A 78 -6.50 -13.77 9.25
CA PRO A 78 -7.74 -13.70 10.02
C PRO A 78 -8.10 -12.26 10.42
N CYS A 79 -9.38 -11.91 10.34
CA CYS A 79 -9.85 -10.54 10.61
C CYS A 79 -9.45 -10.06 12.02
N THR A 80 -9.42 -10.97 13.00
CA THR A 80 -8.98 -10.70 14.37
C THR A 80 -7.53 -10.23 14.45
N GLU A 81 -6.63 -10.80 13.67
CA GLU A 81 -5.23 -10.38 13.61
C GLU A 81 -5.06 -9.10 12.79
N ARG A 82 -5.74 -9.02 11.64
CA ARG A 82 -5.67 -7.87 10.74
C ARG A 82 -6.16 -6.57 11.39
N MET A 83 -7.24 -6.67 12.18
CA MET A 83 -7.93 -5.52 12.80
C MET A 83 -7.69 -5.42 14.31
N GLY A 84 -6.99 -6.38 14.92
CA GLY A 84 -6.76 -6.43 16.36
C GLY A 84 -6.00 -5.21 16.89
N TRP A 85 -5.04 -4.68 16.10
CA TRP A 85 -4.35 -3.44 16.43
C TRP A 85 -5.32 -2.25 16.51
N LYS A 86 -6.28 -2.17 15.59
CA LYS A 86 -7.28 -1.08 15.52
C LYS A 86 -8.18 -1.11 16.73
N ALA A 87 -8.67 -2.30 17.11
CA ALA A 87 -9.48 -2.50 18.30
C ALA A 87 -8.72 -2.11 19.59
N ASN A 88 -7.47 -2.55 19.71
CA ASN A 88 -6.62 -2.21 20.85
C ASN A 88 -6.32 -0.72 20.94
N TRP A 89 -6.06 -0.07 19.79
CA TRP A 89 -5.84 1.36 19.72
C TRP A 89 -7.09 2.15 20.11
N PHE A 90 -8.26 1.81 19.58
CA PHE A 90 -9.52 2.43 19.98
C PHE A 90 -9.84 2.25 21.46
N LYS A 91 -9.54 1.08 22.04
CA LYS A 91 -9.70 0.86 23.48
C LYS A 91 -8.82 1.82 24.29
N ARG A 92 -7.56 2.02 23.88
CA ARG A 92 -6.64 2.97 24.53
C ARG A 92 -7.13 4.41 24.41
N VAL A 93 -7.58 4.81 23.22
CA VAL A 93 -8.12 6.17 23.00
C VAL A 93 -9.37 6.41 23.83
N LYS A 94 -10.31 5.45 23.89
CA LYS A 94 -11.51 5.56 24.76
C LYS A 94 -11.15 5.70 26.24
N SER A 95 -10.17 4.92 26.73
CA SER A 95 -9.69 5.08 28.11
C SER A 95 -9.14 6.48 28.34
N LEU A 96 -8.28 6.96 27.44
CA LEU A 96 -7.68 8.29 27.56
C LEU A 96 -8.73 9.41 27.56
N ILE A 97 -9.74 9.32 26.71
CA ILE A 97 -10.86 10.28 26.70
C ILE A 97 -11.60 10.28 28.03
N ASN A 98 -11.89 9.09 28.58
CA ASN A 98 -12.55 8.96 29.87
C ASN A 98 -11.68 9.54 31.01
N ASP A 99 -10.38 9.30 30.97
CA ASP A 99 -9.43 9.75 31.99
C ASP A 99 -9.22 11.27 31.95
N LEU A 100 -9.23 11.88 30.76
CA LEU A 100 -9.05 13.32 30.58
C LEU A 100 -10.33 14.13 30.88
N GLY A 101 -11.52 13.53 30.75
CA GLY A 101 -12.81 14.20 30.98
C GLY A 101 -13.14 15.32 29.98
N VAL A 102 -12.23 15.63 29.06
CA VAL A 102 -12.34 16.60 27.97
C VAL A 102 -11.68 15.97 26.74
N ILE A 103 -12.27 16.16 25.57
CA ILE A 103 -11.77 15.59 24.32
C ILE A 103 -10.84 16.62 23.66
N PRO A 104 -9.53 16.34 23.53
CA PRO A 104 -8.62 17.18 22.77
C PRO A 104 -9.09 17.31 21.32
N ASP A 105 -8.88 18.47 20.70
CA ASP A 105 -9.32 18.74 19.33
C ASP A 105 -8.76 17.71 18.32
N GLU A 106 -7.57 17.17 18.61
CA GLU A 106 -6.89 16.15 17.80
C GLU A 106 -7.60 14.79 17.83
N LEU A 107 -8.47 14.53 18.82
CA LEU A 107 -9.19 13.26 18.99
C LEU A 107 -10.67 13.34 18.60
N LYS A 108 -11.19 14.51 18.22
CA LYS A 108 -12.59 14.67 17.80
C LYS A 108 -12.96 13.79 16.60
N SER A 109 -12.10 13.74 15.58
CA SER A 109 -12.30 12.88 14.41
C SER A 109 -12.31 11.39 14.74
N VAL A 110 -11.62 10.99 15.81
CA VAL A 110 -11.58 9.60 16.30
C VAL A 110 -12.86 9.29 17.08
N GLU A 111 -13.39 10.24 17.84
CA GLU A 111 -14.67 10.11 18.54
C GLU A 111 -15.84 9.92 17.57
N ASP A 112 -15.86 10.68 16.48
CA ASP A 112 -16.88 10.54 15.44
C ASP A 112 -16.80 9.15 14.78
N ALA A 113 -15.58 8.69 14.47
CA ALA A 113 -15.33 7.34 13.95
C ALA A 113 -15.61 6.20 14.95
N LEU A 114 -15.88 6.52 16.21
CA LEU A 114 -16.25 5.56 17.26
C LEU A 114 -17.76 5.51 17.53
N LYS A 115 -18.54 6.45 16.98
CA LYS A 115 -20.01 6.53 17.10
C LYS A 115 -20.75 5.80 15.98
N ASP A 116 -20.09 5.60 14.83
CA ASP A 116 -20.53 4.74 13.71
C ASP A 116 -20.24 3.25 13.96
#